data_AF-B9J6L8-F1
#
_entry.id   AF-B9J6L8-F1
#
_cell.length_a   1.000
_cell.length_b   1.000
_cell.length_c   1.000
_cell.angle_alpha   90.00
_cell.angle_beta   90.00
_cell.angle_gamma   90.00
#
_symmetry.space_group_name_H-M   'P 1'
#
loop_
_entity.id
_entity.type
_entity.pdbx_description
1 polymer ?
#
loop_
_entity_poly.entity_id
_entity_poly.type
_entity_poly.pdbx_seq_one_letter_code
_entity_poly.pdbx_strand_id
1 'polypeptide(L)'
;MTKLEILNKLAKNIENYSGDNEILYFAHVPNTEENMMLFLELTEEDEEIMDAIDTPGKIDLTPVCWKYSNWFTGECFIYKN
;
A
#
# COMPACT_ATOMS: atom_id res chain seq x y z
N MET A 1 14.43 2.28 -8.99
CA MET A 1 13.79 1.89 -7.72
C MET A 1 13.17 0.53 -7.93
N THR A 2 13.31 -0.40 -7.00
CA THR A 2 12.60 -1.68 -7.06
C THR A 2 11.13 -1.50 -6.68
N LYS A 3 10.26 -2.43 -7.09
CA LYS A 3 8.84 -2.38 -6.70
C LYS A 3 8.66 -2.45 -5.18
N LEU A 4 9.53 -3.21 -4.48
CA LEU A 4 9.56 -3.25 -3.02
C LEU A 4 9.98 -1.90 -2.39
N GLU A 5 10.93 -1.19 -2.99
CA GLU A 5 11.31 0.16 -2.53
C GLU A 5 10.17 1.17 -2.71
N ILE A 6 9.43 1.09 -3.83
CA ILE A 6 8.24 1.93 -4.08
C ILE A 6 7.15 1.62 -3.06
N LEU A 7 6.86 0.33 -2.86
CA LEU A 7 5.89 -0.14 -1.87
C LEU A 7 6.26 0.35 -0.45
N ASN A 8 7.54 0.33 -0.10
CA ASN A 8 8.04 0.85 1.18
C ASN A 8 8.04 2.38 1.29
N LYS A 9 8.04 3.12 0.18
CA LYS A 9 7.79 4.56 0.20
C LYS A 9 6.33 4.87 0.52
N LEU A 10 5.41 4.17 -0.13
CA LEU A 10 3.98 4.26 0.16
C LEU A 10 3.69 3.87 1.62
N ALA A 11 4.36 2.83 2.14
CA ALA A 11 4.21 2.37 3.51
C ALA A 11 4.39 3.47 4.58
N LYS A 12 5.25 4.47 4.31
CA LYS A 12 5.47 5.61 5.24
C LYS A 12 4.25 6.48 5.44
N ASN A 13 3.31 6.44 4.50
CA ASN A 13 2.08 7.21 4.51
C ASN A 13 0.87 6.37 4.91
N ILE A 14 1.07 5.14 5.41
CA ILE A 14 -0.06 4.31 5.86
C ILE A 14 -0.74 4.99 7.04
N GLU A 15 -2.04 5.23 6.90
CA GLU A 15 -2.88 5.79 7.95
C GLU A 15 -3.42 4.64 8.82
N ASN A 16 -2.61 4.13 9.75
CA ASN A 16 -2.99 3.08 10.69
C ASN A 16 -2.89 3.55 12.15
N TYR A 17 -3.97 4.13 12.68
CA TYR A 17 -4.26 4.07 14.11
C TYR A 17 -5.75 3.76 14.28
N SER A 18 -6.07 2.50 14.59
CA SER A 18 -7.25 2.26 15.42
C SER A 18 -6.98 2.89 16.79
N GLY A 19 -8.02 3.38 17.48
CA GLY A 19 -7.89 4.05 18.78
C GLY A 19 -7.27 3.20 19.90
N ASP A 20 -6.99 1.92 19.63
CA ASP A 20 -6.51 0.93 20.59
C ASP A 20 -5.11 0.36 20.22
N ASN A 21 -4.34 1.01 19.33
CA ASN A 21 -2.99 0.59 18.93
C ASN A 21 -2.90 -0.82 18.28
N GLU A 22 -4.02 -1.38 17.82
CA GLU A 22 -4.01 -2.61 17.03
C GLU A 22 -3.76 -2.27 15.54
N ILE A 23 -2.80 -2.97 14.93
CA ILE A 23 -2.50 -2.91 13.51
C ILE A 23 -3.73 -3.45 12.76
N LEU A 24 -4.52 -2.56 12.16
CA LEU A 24 -5.54 -2.98 11.21
C LEU A 24 -4.82 -3.47 9.94
N TYR A 25 -5.15 -4.68 9.52
CA TYR A 25 -4.56 -5.45 8.42
C TYR A 25 -4.79 -4.84 7.02
N PHE A 26 -4.88 -3.51 6.86
CA PHE A 26 -5.18 -2.89 5.57
C PHE A 26 -4.24 -1.72 5.30
N ALA A 27 -3.50 -1.86 4.23
CA ALA A 27 -2.46 -0.96 3.78
C ALA A 27 -3.09 0.21 3.03
N HIS A 28 -3.86 1.05 3.73
CA HIS A 28 -4.40 2.27 3.14
C HIS A 28 -3.41 3.41 3.28
N VAL A 29 -3.17 4.11 2.17
CA VAL A 29 -2.48 5.40 2.15
C VAL A 29 -3.46 6.48 1.66
N PRO A 30 -3.27 7.77 2.00
CA PRO A 30 -4.13 8.82 1.49
C PRO A 30 -3.97 8.93 -0.03
N ASN A 31 -5.07 9.18 -0.74
CA ASN A 31 -5.09 9.35 -2.19
C ASN A 31 -4.60 10.77 -2.58
N THR A 32 -3.31 10.99 -2.40
CA THR A 32 -2.59 12.17 -2.90
C THR A 32 -2.04 11.90 -4.28
N GLU A 33 -1.75 12.95 -5.05
CA GLU A 33 -1.11 12.83 -6.38
C GLU A 33 0.21 12.06 -6.29
N GLU A 34 1.05 12.34 -5.27
CA GLU A 34 2.32 11.64 -5.05
C GLU A 34 2.13 10.15 -4.78
N ASN A 35 1.18 9.79 -3.90
CA ASN A 35 0.92 8.39 -3.59
C ASN A 35 0.31 7.65 -4.80
N MET A 36 -0.57 8.31 -5.56
CA MET A 36 -1.14 7.73 -6.77
C MET A 36 -0.07 7.48 -7.84
N MET A 37 0.85 8.43 -8.07
CA MET A 37 1.96 8.24 -9.01
C MET A 37 2.83 7.04 -8.62
N LEU A 38 3.18 6.92 -7.33
CA LEU A 38 3.94 5.77 -6.83
C LEU A 38 3.15 4.45 -6.93
N PHE A 39 1.84 4.48 -6.67
CA PHE A 39 0.99 3.30 -6.80
C PHE A 39 0.87 2.81 -8.24
N LEU A 40 0.72 3.72 -9.21
CA LEU A 40 0.71 3.38 -10.64
C LEU A 40 2.08 2.85 -11.13
N GLU A 41 3.17 3.15 -10.43
CA GLU A 41 4.43 2.45 -10.65
C GLU A 41 4.41 1.00 -10.14
N LEU A 42 3.41 0.55 -9.37
CA LEU A 42 3.29 -0.84 -8.90
C LEU A 42 2.41 -1.70 -9.81
N THR A 43 1.46 -1.12 -10.55
CA THR A 43 0.59 -1.86 -11.45
C THR A 43 0.08 -1.01 -12.62
N GLU A 44 -0.16 -1.67 -13.75
CA GLU A 44 -0.85 -1.11 -14.93
C GLU A 44 -2.19 -1.82 -15.19
N GLU A 45 -2.63 -2.70 -14.27
CA GLU A 45 -3.85 -3.49 -14.41
C GLU A 45 -5.07 -2.68 -13.94
N ASP A 46 -6.00 -2.39 -14.86
CA ASP A 46 -7.18 -1.57 -14.58
C ASP A 46 -8.02 -2.08 -13.39
N GLU A 47 -8.15 -3.40 -13.24
CA GLU A 47 -8.88 -4.04 -12.13
C GLU A 47 -8.24 -3.73 -10.78
N GLU A 48 -6.91 -3.83 -10.68
CA GLU A 48 -6.17 -3.53 -9.44
C GLU A 48 -6.21 -2.05 -9.10
N ILE A 49 -6.20 -1.19 -10.11
CA ILE A 49 -6.36 0.26 -9.93
C ILE A 49 -7.75 0.58 -9.41
N MET A 50 -8.80 0.00 -10.01
CA MET A 50 -10.19 0.20 -9.57
C MET A 50 -10.41 -0.28 -8.14
N ASP A 51 -9.93 -1.48 -7.81
CA ASP A 51 -10.03 -2.03 -6.46
C ASP A 51 -9.30 -1.15 -5.44
N ALA A 52 -8.11 -0.66 -5.78
CA ALA A 52 -7.31 0.18 -4.89
C ALA A 52 -7.98 1.52 -4.56
N ILE A 53 -8.79 2.08 -5.47
CA ILE A 53 -9.44 3.39 -5.30
C ILE A 53 -10.92 3.30 -4.93
N ASP A 54 -11.46 2.11 -4.67
CA ASP A 54 -12.87 1.91 -4.30
C ASP A 54 -13.22 2.63 -2.99
N THR A 55 -12.24 2.81 -2.09
CA THR A 55 -12.40 3.59 -0.86
C THR A 55 -12.14 5.08 -1.10
N PRO A 56 -13.13 5.98 -0.90
CA PRO A 56 -12.95 7.42 -1.12
C PRO A 56 -11.79 8.02 -0.31
N GLY A 57 -10.92 8.75 -1.00
CA GLY A 57 -9.80 9.47 -0.39
C GLY A 57 -8.61 8.60 0.02
N LYS A 58 -8.64 7.29 -0.26
CA LYS A 58 -7.58 6.34 0.09
C LYS A 58 -7.16 5.52 -1.13
N ILE A 59 -5.99 4.90 -1.02
CA ILE A 59 -5.47 3.89 -1.93
C ILE A 59 -5.21 2.64 -1.10
N ASP A 60 -5.93 1.55 -1.38
CA ASP A 60 -5.66 0.23 -0.81
C ASP A 60 -4.48 -0.42 -1.55
N LEU A 61 -3.39 -0.71 -0.84
CA LEU A 61 -2.23 -1.37 -1.42
C LEU A 61 -2.42 -2.90 -1.52
N THR A 62 -3.47 -3.47 -0.93
CA THR A 62 -3.73 -4.91 -0.89
C THR A 62 -3.74 -5.59 -2.27
N PRO A 63 -4.31 -5.01 -3.34
CA PRO A 63 -4.31 -5.62 -4.66
C PRO A 63 -2.89 -5.91 -5.20
N VAL A 64 -1.88 -5.14 -4.79
CA VAL A 64 -0.54 -5.18 -5.39
C VAL A 64 0.59 -5.56 -4.42
N CYS A 65 0.43 -5.31 -3.11
CA CYS A 65 1.55 -5.38 -2.16
C CYS A 65 2.13 -6.80 -2.02
N TRP A 66 1.29 -7.83 -2.15
CA TRP A 66 1.68 -9.22 -2.04
C TRP A 66 2.39 -9.77 -3.29
N LYS A 67 2.34 -9.05 -4.42
CA LYS A 67 3.19 -9.36 -5.59
C LYS A 67 4.66 -9.09 -5.31
N TYR A 68 4.96 -8.20 -4.36
CA TYR A 68 6.30 -7.67 -4.11
C TYR A 68 6.80 -7.86 -2.68
N SER A 69 6.02 -8.51 -1.83
CA SER A 69 6.35 -8.84 -0.44
C SER A 69 5.47 -10.00 0.04
N ASN A 70 5.81 -10.62 1.15
CA ASN A 70 4.94 -11.63 1.79
C ASN A 70 4.71 -11.37 3.29
N TRP A 71 5.24 -10.24 3.80
CA TRP A 71 5.11 -9.84 5.19
C TRP A 71 5.19 -8.32 5.32
N PHE A 72 4.38 -7.76 6.22
CA PHE A 72 4.44 -6.36 6.64
C PHE A 72 4.81 -6.30 8.12
N THR A 73 5.83 -5.52 8.47
CA THR A 73 6.34 -5.43 9.85
C THR A 73 5.53 -4.50 10.75
N GLY A 74 4.58 -3.75 10.17
CA GLY A 74 3.96 -2.58 10.79
C GLY A 74 4.58 -1.26 10.32
N GLU A 75 5.80 -1.30 9.78
CA GLU A 75 6.51 -0.12 9.26
C GLU A 75 6.90 -0.26 7.79
N CYS A 76 7.27 -1.48 7.37
CA CYS A 76 7.75 -1.77 6.04
C CYS A 76 7.37 -3.18 5.58
N PHE A 77 7.29 -3.35 4.27
CA PHE A 77 7.11 -4.61 3.58
C PHE A 77 8.47 -5.30 3.39
N ILE A 78 8.49 -6.62 3.60
CA ILE A 78 9.67 -7.47 3.46
C ILE A 78 9.31 -8.83 2.84
N TYR A 79 10.34 -9.59 2.45
CA TYR A 79 10.23 -11.02 2.20
C TYR A 79 10.72 -11.78 3.43
N LYS A 80 9.83 -12.56 4.06
CA LYS A 80 10.12 -13.49 5.14
C LYS A 80 10.25 -14.89 4.54
N ASN A 81 11.38 -15.54 4.78
CA ASN A 81 11.59 -16.94 4.43
C ASN A 81 10.78 -17.88 5.32
#